data_AF-A0A442S1V4-F1
#
_entry.id   AF-A0A442S1V4-F1
#
_cell.length_a   1.000
_cell.length_b   1.000
_cell.length_c   1.000
_cell.angle_alpha   90.00
_cell.angle_beta   90.00
_cell.angle_gamma   90.00
#
_symmetry.space_group_name_H-M   'P 1'
#
loop_
_entity.id
_entity.type
_entity.pdbx_description
1 polymer ?
#
loop_
_entity_poly.entity_id
_entity_poly.type
_entity_poly.pdbx_seq_one_letter_code
_entity_poly.pdbx_strand_id
1 'polypeptide(L)'
;TVSTVRTPVPEEVFERLKPDLVVLSPGPGTPKDFDCAATIRRARARDLPVFGVCLGLQALAEAYGGELRQLHIPMHGKPSRIRVSKPGIIFSGLPK
;
A
#
# COMPACT_ATOMS: atom_id res chain seq x y z
N THR A 1 12.55 13.05 -4.13
CA THR A 1 13.28 11.88 -4.69
C THR A 1 12.57 10.61 -4.26
N VAL A 2 12.83 9.46 -4.89
CA VAL A 2 12.25 8.17 -4.48
C VAL A 2 13.36 7.25 -4.01
N SER A 3 13.18 6.65 -2.84
CA SER A 3 14.08 5.64 -2.29
C SER A 3 13.33 4.34 -2.08
N THR A 4 13.86 3.27 -2.67
CA THR A 4 13.27 1.92 -2.54
C THR A 4 14.05 1.15 -1.48
N VAL A 5 13.33 0.58 -0.53
CA VAL A 5 13.89 -0.27 0.53
C VAL A 5 13.20 -1.63 0.53
N ARG A 6 13.94 -2.68 0.92
CA ARG A 6 13.35 -4.01 1.12
C ARG A 6 12.85 -4.14 2.55
N THR A 7 11.76 -4.89 2.71
CA THR A 7 11.27 -5.30 4.02
C THR A 7 12.19 -6.35 4.67
N PRO A 8 12.28 -6.45 6.01
CA PRO A 8 11.66 -5.59 7.03
C PRO A 8 12.19 -4.15 6.99
N VAL A 9 11.30 -3.17 7.15
CA VAL A 9 11.66 -1.74 7.17
C VAL A 9 11.90 -1.30 8.61
N PRO A 10 13.16 -1.15 9.04
CA PRO A 10 13.45 -0.76 10.41
C PRO A 10 13.25 0.75 10.61
N GLU A 11 13.16 1.19 11.86
CA GLU A 11 12.76 2.56 12.19
C GLU A 11 13.77 3.61 11.70
N GLU A 12 15.06 3.27 11.70
CA GLU A 12 16.14 4.17 11.28
C GLU A 12 16.02 4.57 9.80
N VAL A 13 15.31 3.78 8.99
CA VAL A 13 15.03 4.13 7.59
C VAL A 13 14.18 5.41 7.53
N PHE A 14 13.19 5.55 8.40
CA PHE A 14 12.34 6.74 8.43
C PHE A 14 13.10 7.98 8.88
N GLU A 15 13.99 7.83 9.88
CA GLU A 15 14.81 8.94 10.39
C GLU A 15 15.87 9.40 9.38
N ARG A 16 16.46 8.46 8.64
CA ARG A 16 17.47 8.75 7.63
C ARG A 16 16.87 9.33 6.36
N LEU A 17 15.79 8.74 5.87
CA LEU A 17 15.20 9.14 4.59
C LEU A 17 14.23 10.32 4.72
N LYS A 18 13.62 10.51 5.90
CA LYS A 18 12.60 11.53 6.19
C LYS A 18 11.57 11.66 5.06
N PRO A 19 10.85 10.57 4.73
CA PRO A 19 9.95 10.57 3.59
C PRO A 19 8.68 11.38 3.89
N ASP A 20 8.18 12.10 2.89
CA ASP A 20 6.88 12.77 2.95
C ASP A 20 5.71 11.85 2.58
N LEU A 21 6.00 10.66 2.03
CA LEU A 21 5.02 9.66 1.59
C LEU A 21 5.62 8.25 1.68
N VAL A 22 4.82 7.31 2.19
CA VAL A 22 5.15 5.88 2.16
C VAL A 22 4.34 5.19 1.09
N VAL A 23 5.01 4.55 0.13
CA VAL A 23 4.36 3.72 -0.90
C VAL A 23 4.63 2.25 -0.61
N LEU A 24 3.57 1.47 -0.39
CA LEU A 24 3.63 0.02 -0.28
C LEU A 24 3.50 -0.58 -1.68
N SER A 25 4.60 -1.12 -2.19
CA SER A 25 4.70 -1.68 -3.55
C SER A 25 3.86 -2.96 -3.72
N PRO A 26 3.54 -3.35 -4.96
CA PRO A 26 2.99 -4.68 -5.23
C PRO A 26 4.02 -5.78 -4.90
N GLY A 27 3.55 -7.00 -4.68
CA GLY A 27 4.40 -8.17 -4.45
C GLY A 27 3.60 -9.48 -4.48
N PRO A 28 4.29 -10.64 -4.59
CA PRO A 28 3.68 -11.94 -4.40
C PRO A 28 3.37 -12.20 -2.92
N GLY A 29 2.60 -13.23 -2.59
CA GLY A 29 2.35 -13.64 -1.20
C GLY A 29 1.26 -12.81 -0.50
N THR A 30 1.38 -12.69 0.82
CA THR A 30 0.43 -12.01 1.72
C THR A 30 1.09 -10.87 2.48
N PRO A 31 0.36 -9.85 2.95
CA PRO A 31 0.95 -8.73 3.67
C PRO A 31 1.78 -9.11 4.91
N LYS A 32 1.43 -10.23 5.55
CA LYS A 32 2.14 -10.77 6.72
C LYS A 32 3.57 -11.20 6.38
N ASP A 33 3.80 -11.72 5.17
CA ASP A 33 5.12 -12.20 4.72
C ASP A 33 6.16 -11.07 4.67
N PHE A 34 5.71 -9.81 4.63
CA PHE A 34 6.56 -8.63 4.48
C PHE A 34 6.42 -7.64 5.65
N ASP A 35 5.86 -8.05 6.79
CA ASP A 35 5.65 -7.20 7.97
C ASP A 35 5.07 -5.81 7.62
N CYS A 36 4.12 -5.78 6.69
CA CYS A 36 3.52 -4.52 6.24
C CYS A 36 2.82 -3.80 7.39
N ALA A 37 2.26 -4.54 8.35
CA ALA A 37 1.60 -3.98 9.52
C ALA A 37 2.56 -3.12 10.37
N ALA A 38 3.79 -3.56 10.62
CA ALA A 38 4.75 -2.73 11.35
C ALA A 38 5.15 -1.48 10.55
N THR A 39 5.35 -1.61 9.24
CA THR A 39 5.66 -0.48 8.36
C THR A 39 4.54 0.56 8.37
N ILE A 40 3.28 0.13 8.27
CA ILE A 40 2.10 1.00 8.34
C ILE A 40 2.02 1.69 9.71
N ARG A 41 2.20 0.95 10.81
CA ARG A 41 2.21 1.54 12.16
C ARG A 41 3.27 2.62 12.32
N ARG A 42 4.50 2.36 11.86
CA ARG A 42 5.62 3.34 11.91
C ARG A 42 5.34 4.58 11.08
N ALA A 43 4.75 4.41 9.89
CA ALA A 43 4.34 5.53 9.04
C ALA A 43 3.23 6.36 9.68
N ARG A 44 2.20 5.72 10.24
CA ARG A 44 1.08 6.39 10.91
C ARG A 44 1.48 7.08 12.22
N ALA A 45 2.41 6.52 12.98
CA ALA A 45 2.98 7.18 14.17
C ALA A 45 3.69 8.51 13.83
N ARG A 46 4.08 8.71 12.57
CA ARG A 46 4.70 9.93 12.04
C ARG A 46 3.72 10.80 11.23
N ASP A 47 2.43 10.46 11.26
CA ASP A 47 1.35 11.04 10.46
C ASP A 47 1.66 11.13 8.95
N LEU A 48 2.42 10.16 8.43
CA LEU A 48 2.74 10.12 7.01
C LEU A 48 1.53 9.62 6.21
N PRO A 49 1.28 10.18 5.02
CA PRO A 49 0.38 9.57 4.06
C PRO A 49 0.95 8.23 3.62
N VAL A 50 0.06 7.25 3.41
CA VAL A 50 0.42 5.90 2.96
C VAL A 50 -0.40 5.54 1.75
N PHE A 51 0.26 5.11 0.67
CA PHE A 51 -0.39 4.67 -0.56
C PHE A 51 -0.02 3.23 -0.87
N GLY A 52 -1.00 2.36 -1.12
CA GLY A 52 -0.79 0.94 -1.35
C GLY A 52 -1.18 0.51 -2.76
N VAL A 53 -0.35 -0.32 -3.38
CA VAL A 53 -0.61 -0.91 -4.71
C VAL A 53 -0.67 -2.43 -4.60
N CYS A 54 -1.74 -3.06 -5.08
CA CYS A 54 -1.95 -4.52 -5.03
C CYS A 54 -1.77 -5.07 -3.61
N LEU A 55 -0.69 -5.82 -3.34
CA LEU A 55 -0.31 -6.29 -2.00
C LEU A 55 -0.26 -5.15 -0.97
N GLY A 56 0.24 -3.98 -1.35
CA GLY A 56 0.26 -2.81 -0.48
C GLY A 56 -1.15 -2.29 -0.12
N LEU A 57 -2.10 -2.38 -1.06
CA LEU A 57 -3.50 -2.03 -0.79
C LEU A 57 -4.16 -3.07 0.12
N GLN A 58 -3.87 -4.35 -0.12
CA GLN A 58 -4.32 -5.45 0.73
C GLN A 58 -3.82 -5.29 2.18
N ALA A 59 -2.54 -4.92 2.35
CA ALA A 59 -1.95 -4.63 3.65
C ALA A 59 -2.66 -3.49 4.38
N LEU A 60 -3.03 -2.42 3.67
CA LEU A 60 -3.82 -1.33 4.24
C LEU A 60 -5.21 -1.82 4.65
N ALA A 61 -5.87 -2.63 3.81
CA ALA A 61 -7.18 -3.19 4.15
C ALA A 61 -7.12 -3.97 5.48
N GLU A 62 -6.14 -4.87 5.65
CA GLU A 62 -5.95 -5.62 6.90
C GLU A 62 -5.60 -4.73 8.09
N ALA A 63 -4.71 -3.75 7.91
CA ALA A 63 -4.29 -2.85 8.98
C ALA A 63 -5.44 -1.99 9.55
N TYR A 64 -6.49 -1.76 8.76
CA TYR A 64 -7.71 -1.05 9.17
C TYR A 64 -8.89 -1.99 9.45
N GLY A 65 -8.63 -3.27 9.72
CA GLY A 65 -9.63 -4.24 10.20
C GLY A 65 -10.40 -4.98 9.11
N GLY A 66 -9.99 -4.85 7.85
CA GLY A 66 -10.49 -5.67 6.75
C GLY A 66 -9.95 -7.10 6.79
N GLU A 67 -10.63 -8.01 6.11
CA GLU A 67 -10.22 -9.40 5.94
C GLU A 67 -9.92 -9.68 4.45
N LEU A 68 -8.79 -10.33 4.17
CA LEU A 68 -8.46 -10.78 2.83
C LEU A 68 -9.00 -12.19 2.58
N ARG A 69 -9.47 -12.43 1.35
CA ARG A 69 -9.85 -13.76 0.87
C ARG A 69 -9.25 -14.03 -0.49
N GLN A 70 -8.94 -15.30 -0.74
CA GLN A 70 -8.46 -15.75 -2.03
C GLN A 70 -9.60 -15.82 -3.03
N LEU A 71 -9.42 -15.19 -4.20
CA LEU A 71 -10.36 -15.31 -5.32
C LEU A 71 -10.26 -16.71 -5.95
N HIS A 72 -11.38 -17.21 -6.48
CA HIS A 72 -11.40 -18.48 -7.22
C HIS A 72 -10.48 -18.45 -8.46
N ILE A 73 -10.38 -17.28 -9.12
CA ILE A 73 -9.54 -17.07 -10.29
C ILE A 73 -8.58 -15.92 -10.00
N PRO A 74 -7.26 -16.10 -10.21
CA PRO A 74 -6.30 -15.00 -10.10
C PRO A 74 -6.51 -13.98 -11.23
N MET A 75 -6.49 -12.69 -10.85
CA MET A 75 -6.76 -11.56 -11.76
C MET A 75 -5.51 -10.76 -12.16
N HIS A 76 -4.31 -11.29 -11.95
CA HIS A 76 -3.07 -10.61 -12.34
C HIS A 76 -2.92 -10.52 -13.88
N GLY A 77 -2.58 -9.33 -14.38
CA GLY A 77 -2.40 -9.08 -15.82
C GLY A 77 -3.70 -8.96 -16.63
N LYS A 78 -4.87 -8.98 -15.98
CA LYS A 78 -6.17 -8.87 -16.65
C LYS A 78 -6.79 -7.48 -16.39
N PRO A 79 -6.96 -6.63 -17.41
CA PRO A 79 -7.58 -5.34 -17.22
C PRO A 79 -9.04 -5.52 -16.80
N SER A 80 -9.49 -4.67 -15.88
CA SER A 80 -10.88 -4.59 -15.44
C SER A 80 -11.39 -3.18 -15.68
N ARG A 81 -12.64 -3.05 -16.12
CA ARG A 81 -13.30 -1.73 -16.15
C ARG A 81 -13.61 -1.31 -14.72
N ILE A 82 -13.09 -0.16 -14.33
CA ILE A 82 -13.36 0.46 -13.03
C ILE A 82 -14.19 1.72 -13.24
N ARG A 83 -14.90 2.16 -12.18
CA ARG A 83 -15.58 3.44 -12.14
C ARG A 83 -15.22 4.13 -10.84
N VAL A 84 -14.92 5.43 -10.91
CA VAL A 84 -14.73 6.25 -9.71
C VAL A 84 -16.08 6.46 -9.05
N SER A 85 -16.31 5.78 -7.93
CA SER A 85 -17.59 5.84 -7.20
C SER A 85 -17.75 7.11 -6.38
N LYS A 86 -16.63 7.67 -5.89
CA LYS A 86 -16.58 8.94 -5.17
C LYS A 86 -15.41 9.77 -5.71
N PRO A 87 -15.62 11.05 -6.08
CA PRO A 87 -14.53 11.94 -6.45
C PRO A 87 -13.49 12.01 -5.33
N GLY A 88 -12.22 12.11 -5.70
CA GLY A 88 -11.12 12.25 -4.75
C GLY A 88 -9.85 12.71 -5.42
N ILE A 89 -8.93 13.26 -4.64
CA ILE A 89 -7.68 13.86 -5.12
C ILE A 89 -6.83 12.86 -5.94
N ILE A 90 -6.88 11.57 -5.61
CA ILE A 90 -6.07 10.51 -6.23
C ILE A 90 -6.41 10.32 -7.72
N PHE A 91 -7.68 10.50 -8.09
CA PHE A 91 -8.15 10.34 -9.47
C PHE A 91 -8.51 11.67 -10.13
N SER A 92 -8.16 12.80 -9.50
CA SER A 92 -8.44 14.12 -10.03
C SER A 92 -7.71 14.34 -11.36
N GLY A 93 -8.44 14.85 -12.36
CA GLY A 93 -7.89 15.11 -13.70
C GLY A 93 -7.74 13.88 -14.60
N LEU A 94 -8.11 12.68 -14.14
CA LEU A 94 -8.12 11.48 -14.97
C LEU A 94 -9.45 11.30 -15.73
N PRO A 95 -9.46 10.63 -16.90
CA PRO A 95 -10.69 10.25 -17.60
C PRO A 95 -11.62 9.41 -16.72
N LYS A 96 -12.94 9.55 -16.95
CA LYS A 96 -13.98 8.80 -16.24
C LYS A 96 -14.25 7.43 -16.84
#